data_AF-A0A1C7ID97-F1
#
_entry.id   AF-A0A1C7ID97-F1
#
_cell.length_a   1.000
_cell.length_b   1.000
_cell.length_c   1.000
_cell.angle_alpha   90.00
_cell.angle_beta   90.00
_cell.angle_gamma   90.00
#
_symmetry.space_group_name_H-M   'P 1'
#
loop_
_entity.id
_entity.type
_entity.pdbx_description
1 polymer ?
#
loop_
_entity_poly.entity_id
_entity_poly.type
_entity_poly.pdbx_seq_one_letter_code
_entity_poly.pdbx_strand_id
1 'polypeptide(L)' 'MLLFIQIIEEEGKRLKFLKIYENYRYRMLYISKQILNDQGIAEDAVQESFLYLAINIHTIDTDILSPRTR' A
#
# COMPACT_ATOMS: atom_id res chain seq x y z
N MET A 1 9.94 -1.27 5.34
CA MET A 1 10.85 -2.06 4.48
C MET A 1 10.30 -2.01 3.05
N LEU A 2 11.12 -1.77 2.01
CA LEU A 2 10.68 -1.58 0.61
C LEU A 2 10.77 -2.88 -0.23
N LEU A 3 10.51 -4.04 0.39
CA LEU A 3 10.69 -5.35 -0.26
C LEU A 3 9.68 -5.60 -1.40
N PHE A 4 8.56 -4.89 -1.42
CA PHE A 4 7.50 -5.03 -2.42
C PHE A 4 7.94 -4.70 -3.86
N ILE A 5 8.92 -3.82 -4.03
CA ILE A 5 9.35 -3.37 -5.36
C ILE A 5 10.00 -4.51 -6.16
N GLN A 6 10.63 -5.46 -5.47
CA GLN A 6 11.28 -6.60 -6.10
C GLN A 6 10.28 -7.59 -6.72
N ILE A 7 9.02 -7.55 -6.28
CA ILE A 7 7.92 -8.38 -6.81
C ILE A 7 7.44 -7.86 -8.16
N ILE A 8 7.61 -6.56 -8.42
CA ILE A 8 7.04 -5.90 -9.59
C ILE A 8 8.15 -5.74 -10.64
N GLU A 9 8.09 -6.53 -11.71
CA GLU A 9 9.14 -6.51 -12.74
C GLU A 9 9.11 -5.24 -13.59
N GLU A 10 7.92 -4.74 -13.92
CA GLU A 10 7.75 -3.57 -14.80
C GLU A 10 7.98 -2.25 -14.06
N GLU A 11 8.91 -1.42 -14.55
CA GLU A 11 9.29 -0.16 -13.91
C GLU A 11 8.12 0.82 -13.75
N GLY A 12 7.24 0.92 -14.75
CA GLY A 12 6.03 1.75 -14.69
C GLY A 12 5.10 1.35 -13.53
N LYS A 13 4.91 0.04 -13.33
CA LYS A 13 4.13 -0.52 -12.22
C LYS A 13 4.83 -0.33 -10.87
N ARG A 14 6.16 -0.41 -10.80
CA ARG A 14 6.92 -0.11 -9.57
C ARG A 14 6.69 1.34 -9.14
N LEU A 15 6.79 2.28 -10.08
CA LEU A 15 6.57 3.70 -9.79
C LEU A 15 5.13 3.95 -9.35
N LYS A 16 4.15 3.28 -9.98
CA LYS A 16 2.74 3.32 -9.58
C LYS A 16 2.54 2.82 -8.15
N PHE A 17 3.11 1.67 -7.81
CA PHE A 17 3.06 1.11 -6.46
C PHE A 17 3.71 2.04 -5.42
N LEU A 18 4.89 2.59 -5.71
CA LEU A 18 5.58 3.54 -4.83
C LEU A 18 4.69 4.74 -4.49
N LYS A 19 4.03 5.33 -5.47
CA LYS A 19 3.08 6.43 -5.24
C LYS A 19 1.91 6.00 -4.34
N ILE A 20 1.37 4.79 -4.50
CA ILE A 20 0.32 4.29 -3.61
C ILE A 20 0.88 4.16 -2.18
N TYR A 21 2.03 3.50 -2.03
CA TYR A 21 2.65 3.27 -0.74
C TYR A 21 2.92 4.58 0.01
N GLU A 22 3.50 5.58 -0.65
CA GLU A 22 3.81 6.88 -0.05
C GLU A 22 2.55 7.64 0.39
N ASN A 23 1.50 7.64 -0.45
CA ASN A 23 0.27 8.38 -0.16
C ASN A 23 -0.60 7.72 0.93
N TYR A 24 -0.62 6.38 0.99
CA TYR A 24 -1.62 5.67 1.80
C TYR A 24 -1.05 4.98 3.05
N ARG A 25 0.25 4.71 3.16
CA ARG A 25 0.79 3.88 4.27
C ARG A 25 0.44 4.39 5.68
N TYR A 26 0.53 5.69 5.91
CA TYR A 26 0.26 6.26 7.23
C TYR A 26 -1.22 6.31 7.55
N ARG A 27 -2.06 6.58 6.55
CA ARG A 27 -3.52 6.56 6.71
C ARG A 27 -4.01 5.14 6.95
N MET A 28 -3.49 4.15 6.21
CA MET A 28 -3.80 2.75 6.44
C MET A 28 -3.37 2.31 7.84
N LEU A 29 -2.16 2.68 8.29
CA LEU A 29 -1.71 2.37 9.65
C LEU A 29 -2.57 3.04 10.72
N TYR A 30 -2.97 4.30 10.52
CA TYR A 30 -3.86 5.01 11.43
C TYR A 30 -5.20 4.27 11.59
N ILE A 31 -5.86 3.93 10.49
CA ILE A 31 -7.13 3.19 10.50
C ILE A 31 -6.94 1.79 11.09
N SER A 32 -5.87 1.10 10.70
CA SER A 32 -5.54 -0.25 11.19
C SER A 32 -5.40 -0.27 12.72
N LYS A 33 -4.69 0.72 13.30
CA LYS A 33 -4.56 0.88 14.75
C LYS A 33 -5.91 1.12 15.44
N GLN A 34 -6.83 1.86 14.81
CA GLN A 34 -8.17 2.09 15.34
C GLN A 34 -9.03 0.81 15.35
N ILE A 35 -8.84 -0.08 14.37
CA ILE A 35 -9.61 -1.32 14.25
C ILE A 35 -9.03 -2.42 15.16
N LEU A 36 -7.71 -2.59 15.16
CA LEU A 36 -7.05 -3.74 15.78
C LEU A 36 -6.58 -3.48 17.21
N ASN A 37 -6.47 -2.21 17.60
CA ASN A 37 -6.07 -1.76 18.95
C ASN A 37 -4.74 -2.37 19.46
N ASP A 38 -3.90 -2.84 18.54
CA ASP A 38 -2.57 -3.37 18.79
C ASP A 38 -1.65 -2.86 17.67
N GLN A 39 -0.47 -2.34 18.04
CA GLN A 39 0.44 -1.74 17.07
C GLN A 39 1.07 -2.79 16.14
N GLY A 40 1.50 -3.93 16.67
CA GLY A 40 2.16 -4.97 15.88
C GLY A 40 1.19 -5.57 14.86
N ILE A 41 0.01 -5.98 15.32
CA ILE A 41 -1.04 -6.55 14.45
C ILE A 41 -1.49 -5.52 13.41
N ALA A 42 -1.58 -4.24 13.79
CA ALA A 42 -1.93 -3.17 12.85
C ALA A 42 -0.88 -2.94 11.77
N GLU A 43 0.41 -3.00 12.12
CA GLU A 43 1.50 -2.89 11.17
C GLU A 43 1.54 -4.09 10.22
N ASP A 44 1.38 -5.30 10.74
CA ASP A 44 1.33 -6.54 9.97
C ASP A 44 0.19 -6.52 8.94
N ALA A 45 -1.02 -6.15 9.36
CA ALA A 45 -2.17 -6.04 8.47
C ALA A 45 -1.94 -5.05 7.31
N VAL A 46 -1.22 -3.95 7.56
CA VAL A 46 -0.86 -2.97 6.53
C VAL A 46 0.21 -3.53 5.59
N GLN A 47 1.24 -4.22 6.11
CA GLN A 47 2.26 -4.85 5.27
C GLN A 47 1.65 -5.93 4.35
N GLU A 48 0.79 -6.79 4.88
CA GLU A 48 0.09 -7.82 4.10
C GLU A 48 -0.79 -7.20 3.01
N SER A 49 -1.48 -6.10 3.33
CA SER A 49 -2.29 -5.37 2.34
C SER A 49 -1.42 -4.82 1.20
N PHE A 50 -0.23 -4.28 1.50
CA PHE A 50 0.70 -3.80 0.49
C PHE A 50 1.36 -4.94 -0.30
N LEU A 51 1.61 -6.09 0.33
CA LEU A 51 2.08 -7.28 -0.38
C LEU A 51 1.06 -7.73 -1.42
N TYR A 52 -0.21 -7.83 -1.01
CA TYR A 52 -1.30 -8.20 -1.91
C TYR A 52 -1.47 -7.18 -3.04
N LEU A 53 -1.35 -5.90 -2.73
CA LEU A 53 -1.38 -4.83 -3.72
C LEU A 53 -0.23 -4.94 -4.73
N ALA A 54 0.98 -5.27 -4.28
CA ALA A 54 2.15 -5.40 -5.16
C ALA A 54 1.97 -6.54 -6.18
N ILE A 55 1.45 -7.69 -5.74
CA ILE A 55 1.15 -8.85 -6.58
C ILE A 55 0.08 -8.48 -7.64
N ASN A 56 -0.92 -7.70 -7.23
CA ASN A 56 -2.07 -7.36 -8.06
C ASN A 56 -1.99 -5.96 -8.69
N ILE A 57 -0.82 -5.32 -8.71
CA ILE A 57 -0.68 -3.93 -9.19
C ILE A 57 -1.13 -3.74 -10.65
N HIS A 58 -1.10 -4.83 -11.43
CA HIS A 58 -1.54 -4.88 -12.81
C HIS A 58 -3.04 -4.67 -12.99
N THR A 59 -3.86 -4.81 -11.94
CA THR A 59 -5.32 -4.60 -12.01
C THR A 59 -5.73 -3.15 -11.79
N ILE A 60 -4.77 -2.26 -11.49
CA ILE A 60 -5.05 -0.85 -11.22
C ILE A 60 -4.75 -0.06 -12.47
N ASP A 61 -5.78 0.31 -13.23
CA ASP A 61 -5.65 1.07 -14.48
C ASP A 61 -5.88 2.58 -14.31
N THR A 62 -6.61 2.99 -13.28
CA THR A 62 -7.03 4.38 -13.05
C THR A 62 -6.00 5.24 -12.28
N ASP A 63 -6.34 6.53 -12.11
CA ASP A 63 -5.61 7.48 -11.28
C ASP A 63 -5.56 6.99 -9.82
N ILE A 64 -4.39 7.14 -9.22
CA ILE A 64 -4.02 6.66 -7.88
C ILE A 64 -4.53 7.62 -6.80
N LEU A 65 -4.71 8.89 -7.16
CA LEU A 65 -5.02 9.96 -6.22
C LEU A 65 -6.54 10.06 -6.04
N SER A 66 -7.01 9.70 -4.86
CA SER A 66 -8.41 9.95 -4.49
C SER A 66 -8.56 11.38 -3.95
N PRO A 67 -9.52 12.19 -4.46
CA PRO A 67 -9.85 13.50 -3.88
C PRO A 67 -10.25 13.41 -2.41
N ARG A 68 -10.73 12.24 -1.95
CA ARG A 68 -11.19 11.99 -0.58
C ARG A 68 -10.06 11.70 0.41
N THR A 69 -8.84 11.56 -0.09
CA THR A 69 -7.66 11.30 0.74
C THR A 69 -6.64 12.43 0.73
N ARG A 70 -6.99 13.57 0.12
CA ARG A 70 -6.32 14.86 0.35
C ARG A 70 -6.63 15.42 1.74
#